data_AF-A0A7C7ZB03-F1
#
_entry.id   AF-A0A7C7ZB03-F1
#
_cell.length_a   1.000
_cell.length_b   1.000
_cell.length_c   1.000
_cell.angle_alpha   90.00
_cell.angle_beta   90.00
_cell.angle_gamma   90.00
#
_symmetry.space_group_name_H-M   'P 1'
#
loop_
_entity.id
_entity.type
_entity.pdbx_description
1 polymer ?
#
loop_
_entity_poly.entity_id
_entity_poly.type
_entity_poly.pdbx_seq_one_letter_code
_entity_poly.pdbx_strand_id
1 'polypeptide(L)'
;MTKKCLGVDSLSGDRCKRPANSGSDFCFMHKPQEGDARIAYLEHDIYHCPDDGQQLLFVPDQGSYRCDMCGGVLMSAKDIDSEVLEGILELPEVIEEGLSVECPTCSSDNDLSDGETALTNFAVEWYFWIRTSKYTADIYQCGVSNVGHCTVCGSTWFAGPGEFDALGRTLGKNTTRVWRKQFRRLGKKKRLWGISGDIRRAIRTKNTFGVQEQSLLRQARLAGVKTATERKWKEAASRSDNLCNHVDDNGKMCDFRKSTKSTHDQDYCYKHQPK
;
A
#
# COMPACT_ATOMS: atom_id res chain seq x y z
N MET A 1 10.13 21.50 35.66
CA MET A 1 10.41 20.61 34.51
C MET A 1 10.54 21.47 33.26
N THR A 2 11.51 21.22 32.38
CA THR A 2 11.65 21.96 31.12
C THR A 2 10.53 21.55 30.16
N LYS A 3 9.82 22.54 29.59
CA LYS A 3 8.77 22.30 28.60
C LYS A 3 9.35 21.52 27.41
N LYS A 4 8.66 20.48 26.95
CA LYS A 4 9.08 19.74 25.74
C LYS A 4 8.73 20.55 24.49
N CYS A 5 9.53 20.40 23.45
CA CYS A 5 9.26 20.99 22.14
C CYS A 5 7.99 20.38 21.55
N LEU A 6 7.06 21.23 21.08
CA LEU A 6 5.82 20.79 20.42
C LEU A 6 6.04 20.28 18.99
N GLY A 7 7.18 20.63 18.38
CA GLY A 7 7.49 20.30 17.00
C GLY A 7 7.51 18.80 16.73
N VAL A 8 7.30 18.46 15.47
CA VAL A 8 7.27 17.07 14.98
C VAL A 8 8.33 16.88 13.89
N ASP A 9 8.84 15.66 13.75
CA ASP A 9 9.72 15.34 12.64
C ASP A 9 8.98 15.51 11.31
N SER A 10 9.57 16.26 10.38
CA SER A 10 8.89 16.64 9.14
C SER A 10 8.61 15.46 8.20
N LEU A 11 9.30 14.32 8.39
CA LEU A 11 9.19 13.11 7.58
C LEU A 11 8.40 12.00 8.26
N SER A 12 8.56 11.85 9.59
CA SER A 12 7.91 10.79 10.37
C SER A 12 6.65 11.24 11.09
N GLY A 13 6.52 12.52 11.42
CA GLY A 13 5.45 13.03 12.28
C GLY A 13 5.66 12.72 13.77
N ASP A 14 6.78 12.12 14.14
CA ASP A 14 7.07 11.79 15.54
C ASP A 14 7.28 13.08 16.35
N ARG A 15 6.74 13.10 17.58
CA ARG A 15 6.95 14.20 18.52
C ARG A 15 8.42 14.40 18.85
N CYS A 16 8.84 15.66 18.88
CA CYS A 16 10.19 16.01 19.31
C CYS A 16 10.39 15.65 20.78
N LYS A 17 11.48 14.91 21.05
CA LYS A 17 11.87 14.54 22.43
C LYS A 17 12.77 15.60 23.10
N ARG A 18 13.13 16.68 22.39
CA ARG A 18 14.03 17.73 22.88
C ARG A 18 13.25 18.75 23.75
N PRO A 19 13.90 19.41 24.72
CA PRO A 19 13.30 20.53 25.41
C PRO A 19 13.06 21.71 24.44
N ALA A 20 12.04 22.51 24.74
CA ALA A 20 11.78 23.77 24.06
C ALA A 20 12.81 24.83 24.47
N ASN A 21 13.01 25.83 23.62
CA ASN A 21 13.87 26.98 23.95
C ASN A 21 13.17 27.92 24.94
N SER A 22 13.95 28.73 25.65
CA SER A 22 13.38 29.78 26.52
C SER A 22 12.54 30.77 25.70
N GLY A 23 11.28 30.97 26.08
CA GLY A 23 10.36 31.89 25.40
C GLY A 23 9.72 31.38 24.11
N SER A 24 9.87 30.09 23.78
CA SER A 24 9.22 29.45 22.63
C SER A 24 8.73 28.06 23.01
N ASP A 25 7.72 27.58 22.30
CA ASP A 25 7.20 26.21 22.43
C ASP A 25 7.98 25.21 21.59
N PHE A 26 8.96 25.71 20.82
CA PHE A 26 9.77 24.93 19.90
C PHE A 26 11.24 24.95 20.31
N CYS A 27 11.95 23.87 19.98
CA CYS A 27 13.40 23.84 20.04
C CYS A 27 13.99 24.55 18.82
N PHE A 28 15.28 24.87 18.84
CA PHE A 28 15.95 25.55 17.72
C PHE A 28 15.70 24.88 16.36
N MET A 29 15.67 23.55 16.29
CA MET A 29 15.44 22.81 15.04
C MET A 29 14.01 22.90 14.52
N HIS A 30 13.02 23.03 15.41
CA HIS A 30 11.60 23.09 15.03
C HIS A 30 11.03 24.50 15.09
N LYS A 31 11.88 25.51 15.27
CA LYS A 31 11.46 26.91 15.20
C LYS A 31 10.73 27.25 13.88
N PRO A 32 11.08 26.70 12.71
CA PRO A 32 10.30 26.93 11.49
C PRO A 32 8.85 26.45 11.52
N GLN A 33 8.47 25.60 12.49
CA GLN A 33 7.10 25.12 12.68
C GLN A 33 6.28 26.06 13.59
N GLU A 34 6.93 27.06 14.19
CA GLU A 34 6.28 28.06 15.02
C GLU A 34 5.31 28.88 14.16
N GLY A 35 4.02 28.81 14.49
CA GLY A 35 2.92 29.43 13.72
C GLY A 35 2.09 28.44 12.87
N ASP A 36 2.52 27.19 12.73
CA ASP A 36 1.66 26.16 12.15
C ASP A 36 0.63 25.71 13.19
N ALA A 37 -0.61 26.19 13.03
CA ALA A 37 -1.72 25.87 13.93
C ALA A 37 -1.96 24.36 14.04
N ARG A 38 -1.75 23.57 12.97
CA ARG A 38 -1.93 22.11 13.01
C ARG A 38 -0.94 21.46 13.97
N ILE A 39 0.29 21.97 14.06
CA ILE A 39 1.32 21.45 14.96
C ILE A 39 1.07 21.93 16.39
N ALA A 40 0.66 23.20 16.54
CA ALA A 40 0.34 23.78 17.85
C ALA A 40 -0.85 23.07 18.52
N TYR A 41 -1.88 22.71 17.75
CA TYR A 41 -3.10 22.05 18.25
C TYR A 41 -3.14 20.54 17.98
N LEU A 42 -2.02 19.92 17.60
CA LEU A 42 -1.97 18.50 17.25
C LEU A 42 -2.43 17.53 18.37
N GLU A 43 -2.42 17.98 19.63
CA GLU A 43 -2.96 17.20 20.76
C GLU A 43 -4.49 17.21 20.85
N HIS A 44 -5.15 18.12 20.11
CA HIS A 44 -6.61 18.29 20.07
C HIS A 44 -7.19 17.73 18.76
N ASP A 45 -6.43 17.79 17.65
CA ASP A 45 -6.82 17.24 16.35
C ASP A 45 -6.34 15.77 16.20
N ILE A 46 -6.83 14.89 17.07
CA ILE A 46 -6.46 13.46 17.07
C ILE A 46 -7.37 12.69 16.13
N TYR A 47 -6.81 12.22 15.02
CA TYR A 47 -7.49 11.33 14.09
C TYR A 47 -7.04 9.88 14.30
N HIS A 48 -7.96 8.94 14.11
CA HIS A 48 -7.69 7.50 14.21
C HIS A 48 -7.77 6.84 12.84
N CYS A 49 -6.97 5.79 12.66
CA CYS A 49 -6.95 5.01 11.45
C CYS A 49 -8.28 4.26 11.31
N PRO A 50 -8.98 4.40 10.18
CA PRO A 50 -10.23 3.68 9.93
C PRO A 50 -10.02 2.16 9.86
N ASP A 51 -8.81 1.70 9.47
CA ASP A 51 -8.55 0.27 9.26
C ASP A 51 -8.10 -0.47 10.54
N ASP A 52 -7.36 0.21 11.44
CA ASP A 52 -6.71 -0.43 12.60
C ASP A 52 -6.91 0.32 13.93
N GLY A 53 -7.61 1.45 13.92
CA GLY A 53 -7.91 2.26 15.09
C GLY A 53 -6.71 3.02 15.67
N GLN A 54 -5.51 2.94 15.10
CA GLN A 54 -4.35 3.63 15.64
C GLN A 54 -4.40 5.14 15.40
N GLN A 55 -3.87 5.92 16.35
CA GLN A 55 -3.69 7.35 16.15
C GLN A 55 -2.83 7.64 14.91
N LEU A 56 -3.34 8.50 14.04
CA LEU A 56 -2.63 8.95 12.86
C LEU A 56 -1.58 9.99 13.22
N LEU A 57 -0.43 9.91 12.53
CA LEU A 57 0.69 10.85 12.72
C LEU A 57 0.64 11.94 11.66
N PHE A 58 0.58 13.20 12.08
CA PHE A 58 0.66 14.35 11.16
C PHE A 58 2.08 14.50 10.58
N VAL A 59 2.19 14.65 9.27
CA VAL A 59 3.48 14.82 8.57
C VAL A 59 3.53 16.18 7.86
N PRO A 60 4.19 17.19 8.45
CA PRO A 60 4.15 18.57 7.96
C PRO A 60 4.59 18.75 6.51
N ASP A 61 5.69 18.11 6.08
CA ASP A 61 6.21 18.24 4.70
C ASP A 61 5.22 17.77 3.62
N GLN A 62 4.19 17.03 4.04
CA GLN A 62 3.18 16.43 3.17
C GLN A 62 1.79 17.04 3.37
N GLY A 63 1.57 17.81 4.45
CA GLY A 63 0.24 18.28 4.81
C GLY A 63 -0.76 17.15 5.08
N SER A 64 -0.30 15.95 5.40
CA SER A 64 -1.13 14.74 5.48
C SER A 64 -0.94 14.02 6.81
N TYR A 65 -1.92 13.21 7.21
CA TYR A 65 -1.75 12.25 8.30
C TYR A 65 -1.46 10.87 7.76
N ARG A 66 -0.77 10.03 8.54
CA ARG A 66 -0.46 8.65 8.14
C ARG A 66 -0.68 7.66 9.27
N CYS A 67 -1.08 6.45 8.92
CA CYS A 67 -1.01 5.31 9.83
C CYS A 67 0.38 4.65 9.70
N ASP A 68 1.01 4.30 10.82
CA ASP A 68 2.29 3.60 10.79
C ASP A 68 2.15 2.09 10.54
N MET A 69 1.04 1.49 11.01
CA MET A 69 0.73 0.06 10.86
C MET A 69 0.25 -0.28 9.45
N CYS A 70 -0.96 0.13 9.05
CA CYS A 70 -1.47 -0.18 7.71
C CYS A 70 -0.76 0.62 6.60
N GLY A 71 -0.21 1.80 6.94
CA GLY A 71 0.44 2.68 5.99
C GLY A 71 -0.47 3.60 5.19
N GLY A 72 -1.75 3.63 5.54
CA GLY A 72 -2.72 4.53 4.93
C GLY A 72 -2.39 6.01 5.19
N VAL A 73 -2.99 6.87 4.37
CA VAL A 73 -2.74 8.30 4.33
C VAL A 73 -4.07 9.04 4.30
N LEU A 74 -4.25 10.00 5.21
CA LEU A 74 -5.39 10.91 5.23
C LEU A 74 -4.95 12.28 4.71
N MET A 75 -5.69 12.82 3.74
CA MET A 75 -5.44 14.13 3.15
C MET A 75 -6.72 14.96 3.08
N SER A 76 -6.60 16.28 3.18
CA SER A 76 -7.70 17.17 2.83
C SER A 76 -7.79 17.32 1.31
N ALA A 77 -8.99 17.51 0.77
CA ALA A 77 -9.19 17.88 -0.64
C ALA A 77 -8.32 19.08 -1.08
N LYS A 78 -8.04 20.03 -0.17
CA LYS A 78 -7.19 21.19 -0.45
C LYS A 78 -5.73 20.83 -0.73
N ASP A 79 -5.27 19.69 -0.21
CA ASP A 79 -3.90 19.20 -0.36
C ASP A 79 -3.77 18.20 -1.54
N ILE A 80 -4.88 17.90 -2.23
CA ILE A 80 -4.95 17.04 -3.41
C ILE A 80 -5.15 17.93 -4.64
N ASP A 81 -4.44 17.63 -5.73
CA ASP A 81 -4.67 18.30 -7.00
C ASP A 81 -6.08 18.03 -7.53
N SER A 82 -6.79 19.06 -7.98
CA SER A 82 -8.21 18.97 -8.32
C SER A 82 -8.49 17.96 -9.43
N GLU A 83 -7.65 17.90 -10.46
CA GLU A 83 -7.78 16.93 -11.58
C GLU A 83 -7.63 15.49 -11.05
N VAL A 84 -6.79 15.30 -10.03
CA VAL A 84 -6.60 13.99 -9.39
C VAL A 84 -7.81 13.61 -8.54
N LEU A 85 -8.35 14.54 -7.75
CA LEU A 85 -9.53 14.29 -6.94
C LEU A 85 -10.75 13.99 -7.82
N GLU A 86 -10.99 14.77 -8.87
CA GLU A 86 -12.03 14.51 -9.87
C GLU A 86 -11.88 13.12 -10.47
N GLY A 87 -10.65 12.76 -10.89
CA GLY A 87 -10.38 11.43 -11.42
C GLY A 87 -10.70 10.29 -10.44
N ILE A 88 -10.49 10.47 -9.13
CA ILE A 88 -10.87 9.49 -8.10
C ILE A 88 -12.40 9.38 -8.01
N LEU A 89 -13.11 10.51 -7.99
CA LEU A 89 -14.56 10.55 -7.84
C LEU A 89 -15.32 10.01 -9.06
N GLU A 90 -14.68 10.01 -10.23
CA GLU A 90 -15.22 9.39 -11.45
C GLU A 90 -15.03 7.86 -11.49
N LEU A 91 -14.27 7.28 -10.55
CA LEU A 91 -14.10 5.83 -10.49
C LEU A 91 -15.39 5.14 -10.04
N PRO A 92 -15.61 3.88 -10.46
CA PRO A 92 -16.72 3.09 -9.95
C PRO A 92 -16.62 2.93 -8.43
N GLU A 93 -17.70 3.29 -7.74
CA GLU A 93 -17.83 3.06 -6.31
C GLU A 93 -17.82 1.57 -5.99
N VAL A 94 -17.14 1.22 -4.90
CA VAL A 94 -17.10 -0.14 -4.37
C VAL A 94 -18.18 -0.25 -3.30
N ILE A 95 -19.30 -0.86 -3.67
CA ILE A 95 -20.41 -1.15 -2.77
C ILE A 95 -20.21 -2.55 -2.19
N GLU A 96 -19.31 -2.68 -1.21
CA GLU A 96 -19.23 -3.87 -0.36
C GLU A 96 -19.48 -3.45 1.09
N GLU A 97 -20.51 -4.04 1.72
CA GLU A 97 -20.97 -3.72 3.09
C GLU A 97 -19.87 -3.87 4.16
N GLY A 98 -18.75 -4.54 3.86
CA GLY A 98 -17.59 -4.68 4.75
C GLY A 98 -16.45 -3.67 4.52
N LEU A 99 -16.58 -2.77 3.55
CA LEU A 99 -15.59 -1.72 3.24
C LEU A 99 -16.05 -0.32 3.63
N SER A 100 -17.29 -0.15 4.09
CA SER A 100 -17.76 1.13 4.64
C SER A 100 -16.94 1.45 5.87
N VAL A 101 -16.13 2.52 5.79
CA VAL A 101 -15.40 3.02 6.93
C VAL A 101 -15.77 4.45 7.19
N GLU A 102 -15.85 4.79 8.47
CA GLU A 102 -16.18 6.14 8.92
C GLU A 102 -15.07 7.12 8.53
N CYS A 103 -15.48 8.36 8.26
CA CYS A 103 -14.56 9.45 8.03
C CYS A 103 -13.78 9.78 9.33
N PRO A 104 -12.43 9.64 9.34
CA PRO A 104 -11.62 9.89 10.53
C PRO A 104 -11.69 11.33 11.06
N THR A 105 -12.08 12.28 10.20
CA THR A 105 -12.16 13.71 10.54
C THR A 105 -13.54 14.11 11.07
N CYS A 106 -14.59 13.38 10.69
CA CYS A 106 -15.94 13.64 11.17
C CYS A 106 -16.28 12.81 12.42
N SER A 107 -15.57 11.70 12.65
CA SER A 107 -15.77 10.80 13.79
C SER A 107 -15.21 11.33 15.12
N SER A 108 -14.40 12.39 15.09
CA SER A 108 -13.89 13.05 16.30
C SER A 108 -14.84 14.15 16.76
N ASP A 109 -15.58 13.88 17.84
CA ASP A 109 -16.41 14.80 18.65
C ASP A 109 -17.72 15.33 18.05
N ASN A 110 -18.72 14.47 17.80
CA ASN A 110 -20.12 14.92 17.89
C ASN A 110 -21.08 13.82 18.36
N ASP A 111 -21.61 14.00 19.57
CA ASP A 111 -22.86 13.42 20.09
C ASP A 111 -24.12 13.85 19.28
N LEU A 112 -23.96 14.23 18.00
CA LEU A 112 -25.02 14.79 17.17
C LEU A 112 -24.93 14.27 15.73
N SER A 113 -25.26 13.00 15.55
CA SER A 113 -26.29 12.52 14.62
C SER A 113 -26.12 11.01 14.45
N ASP A 114 -27.24 10.28 14.44
CA ASP A 114 -27.31 8.84 14.16
C ASP A 114 -26.95 8.49 12.69
N GLY A 115 -26.07 9.27 12.06
CA GLY A 115 -25.56 9.06 10.72
C GLY A 115 -24.05 9.00 10.75
N GLU A 116 -23.50 7.79 10.87
CA GLU A 116 -22.09 7.52 10.61
C GLU A 116 -21.72 8.14 9.25
N THR A 117 -20.85 9.16 9.23
CA THR A 117 -20.38 9.76 7.98
C THR A 117 -19.42 8.80 7.29
N ALA A 118 -20.00 7.81 6.60
CA ALA A 118 -19.27 6.82 5.86
C ALA A 118 -18.53 7.46 4.67
N LEU A 119 -17.34 6.96 4.40
CA LEU A 119 -16.58 7.33 3.21
C LEU A 119 -17.22 6.68 1.97
N THR A 120 -17.33 7.46 0.89
CA THR A 120 -17.60 6.91 -0.45
C THR A 120 -16.34 6.22 -0.93
N ASN A 121 -16.42 4.92 -1.24
CA ASN A 121 -15.26 4.06 -1.45
C ASN A 121 -14.98 3.77 -2.92
N PHE A 122 -13.72 3.83 -3.32
CA PHE A 122 -13.27 3.61 -4.69
C PHE A 122 -12.10 2.62 -4.71
N ALA A 123 -12.11 1.67 -5.64
CA ALA A 123 -11.00 0.76 -5.85
C ALA A 123 -9.93 1.42 -6.73
N VAL A 124 -8.71 1.55 -6.19
CA VAL A 124 -7.57 2.11 -6.93
C VAL A 124 -6.48 1.06 -7.13
N GLU A 125 -6.16 0.84 -8.39
CA GLU A 125 -5.00 0.13 -8.88
C GLU A 125 -3.73 0.93 -8.62
N TRP A 126 -2.72 0.25 -8.07
CA TRP A 126 -1.41 0.81 -7.85
C TRP A 126 -0.29 -0.06 -8.40
N TYR A 127 0.82 0.61 -8.73
CA TYR A 127 1.93 0.00 -9.45
C TYR A 127 3.26 0.70 -9.09
N PHE A 128 4.23 -0.01 -8.53
CA PHE A 128 5.56 0.57 -8.32
C PHE A 128 6.67 -0.48 -8.28
N TRP A 129 7.88 -0.01 -8.49
CA TRP A 129 9.09 -0.80 -8.33
C TRP A 129 9.66 -0.60 -6.93
N ILE A 130 10.08 -1.69 -6.34
CA ILE A 130 10.86 -1.69 -5.11
C ILE A 130 12.25 -2.19 -5.40
N ARG A 131 13.21 -1.35 -5.06
CA ARG A 131 14.59 -1.76 -4.95
C ARG A 131 14.76 -2.57 -3.67
N THR A 132 14.94 -3.89 -3.79
CA THR A 132 15.13 -4.77 -2.63
C THR A 132 16.55 -4.69 -2.06
N SER A 133 17.57 -4.46 -2.90
CA SER A 133 18.94 -4.22 -2.45
C SER A 133 19.77 -3.48 -3.51
N LYS A 134 21.06 -3.20 -3.22
CA LYS A 134 21.99 -2.68 -4.23
C LYS A 134 22.32 -3.70 -5.33
N TYR A 135 22.19 -5.00 -5.05
CA TYR A 135 22.71 -6.11 -5.85
C TYR A 135 21.63 -6.98 -6.48
N THR A 136 20.36 -6.72 -6.17
CA THR A 136 19.22 -7.46 -6.70
C THR A 136 18.44 -6.59 -7.68
N ALA A 137 17.84 -7.25 -8.68
CA ALA A 137 16.95 -6.59 -9.61
C ALA A 137 15.77 -5.96 -8.85
N ASP A 138 15.31 -4.80 -9.34
CA ASP A 138 14.11 -4.16 -8.81
C ASP A 138 12.93 -5.12 -8.99
N ILE A 139 12.12 -5.25 -7.94
CA ILE A 139 10.91 -6.06 -7.97
C ILE A 139 9.73 -5.14 -8.22
N TYR A 140 8.99 -5.44 -9.27
CA TYR A 140 7.72 -4.80 -9.53
C TYR A 140 6.64 -5.36 -8.59
N GLN A 141 5.85 -4.48 -7.97
CA GLN A 141 4.66 -4.81 -7.19
C GLN A 141 3.43 -4.02 -7.69
N CYS A 142 2.28 -4.67 -7.63
CA CYS A 142 0.97 -4.08 -7.95
C CYS A 142 -0.11 -4.60 -7.01
N GLY A 143 -1.21 -3.88 -6.93
CA GLY A 143 -2.37 -4.30 -6.17
C GLY A 143 -3.51 -3.31 -6.32
N VAL A 144 -4.53 -3.54 -5.52
CA VAL A 144 -5.71 -2.67 -5.40
C VAL A 144 -5.79 -2.25 -3.95
N SER A 145 -6.04 -0.96 -3.71
CA SER A 145 -6.32 -0.42 -2.39
C SER A 145 -7.60 0.38 -2.44
N ASN A 146 -8.33 0.39 -1.33
CA ASN A 146 -9.51 1.24 -1.18
C ASN A 146 -9.10 2.70 -1.00
N VAL A 147 -9.86 3.61 -1.58
CA VAL A 147 -9.76 5.05 -1.38
C VAL A 147 -11.15 5.55 -0.98
N GLY A 148 -11.27 6.06 0.24
CA GLY A 148 -12.51 6.61 0.76
C GLY A 148 -12.51 8.13 0.70
N HIS A 149 -13.58 8.74 0.19
CA HIS A 149 -13.76 10.20 0.21
C HIS A 149 -14.97 10.59 1.06
N CYS A 150 -14.77 11.57 1.96
CA CYS A 150 -15.84 12.15 2.75
C CYS A 150 -16.43 13.34 2.02
N THR A 151 -17.70 13.26 1.64
CA THR A 151 -18.44 14.35 0.98
C THR A 151 -18.77 15.50 1.94
N VAL A 152 -18.72 15.26 3.26
CA VAL A 152 -19.03 16.27 4.29
C VAL A 152 -17.85 17.20 4.53
N CYS A 153 -16.69 16.67 4.89
CA CYS A 153 -15.51 17.48 5.22
C CYS A 153 -14.47 17.56 4.09
N GLY A 154 -14.65 16.79 3.01
CA GLY A 154 -13.74 16.75 1.88
C GLY A 154 -12.42 16.00 2.17
N SER A 155 -12.33 15.23 3.26
CA SER A 155 -11.14 14.41 3.54
C SER A 155 -11.12 13.17 2.64
N THR A 156 -9.94 12.75 2.20
CA THR A 156 -9.74 11.49 1.46
C THR A 156 -8.79 10.59 2.23
N TRP A 157 -9.23 9.36 2.52
CA TRP A 157 -8.44 8.27 3.06
C TRP A 157 -7.91 7.38 1.94
N PHE A 158 -6.60 7.20 1.88
CA PHE A 158 -5.95 6.23 1.00
C PHE A 158 -5.49 5.07 1.86
N ALA A 159 -6.16 3.91 1.75
CA ALA A 159 -5.81 2.74 2.54
C ALA A 159 -4.38 2.26 2.24
N GLY A 160 -3.80 1.47 3.15
CA GLY A 160 -2.51 0.84 2.92
C GLY A 160 -2.47 -0.06 1.68
N PRO A 161 -1.28 -0.46 1.20
CA PRO A 161 -1.15 -1.42 0.11
C PRO A 161 -1.46 -2.88 0.55
N GLY A 162 -1.78 -3.10 1.83
CA GLY A 162 -2.05 -4.41 2.42
C GLY A 162 -0.77 -5.21 2.74
N GLU A 163 -0.96 -6.50 3.06
CA GLU A 163 0.13 -7.42 3.39
C GLU A 163 0.73 -8.12 2.16
N PHE A 164 -0.04 -8.24 1.08
CA PHE A 164 0.34 -8.95 -0.14
C PHE A 164 0.07 -8.12 -1.37
N ASP A 165 0.94 -8.25 -2.37
CA ASP A 165 0.65 -7.75 -3.70
C ASP A 165 -0.31 -8.69 -4.46
N ALA A 166 -0.78 -8.27 -5.63
CA ALA A 166 -1.71 -9.06 -6.44
C ALA A 166 -1.15 -10.41 -6.93
N LEU A 167 0.17 -10.61 -6.85
CA LEU A 167 0.82 -11.89 -7.20
C LEU A 167 1.03 -12.80 -5.98
N GLY A 168 0.55 -12.38 -4.81
CA GLY A 168 0.67 -13.09 -3.54
C GLY A 168 2.04 -12.95 -2.88
N ARG A 169 2.83 -11.93 -3.25
CA ARG A 169 4.12 -11.68 -2.62
C ARG A 169 3.95 -10.77 -1.43
N THR A 170 4.58 -11.14 -0.31
CA THR A 170 4.58 -10.36 0.93
C THR A 170 5.13 -8.96 0.70
N LEU A 171 4.41 -7.96 1.20
CA LEU A 171 4.81 -6.57 1.21
C LEU A 171 5.62 -6.29 2.47
N GLY A 172 6.77 -5.64 2.31
CA GLY A 172 7.66 -5.29 3.42
C GLY A 172 7.50 -3.83 3.84
N LYS A 173 8.12 -3.44 4.96
CA LYS A 173 8.12 -2.03 5.44
C LYS A 173 8.58 -1.02 4.38
N ASN A 174 9.46 -1.42 3.45
CA ASN A 174 9.88 -0.58 2.34
C ASN A 174 8.75 -0.29 1.34
N THR A 175 7.83 -1.24 1.12
CA THR A 175 6.63 -1.06 0.29
C THR A 175 5.78 0.07 0.85
N THR A 176 5.43 -0.02 2.14
CA THR A 176 4.63 0.98 2.83
C THR A 176 5.24 2.37 2.74
N ARG A 177 6.58 2.47 2.84
CA ARG A 177 7.30 3.73 2.64
C ARG A 177 7.21 4.24 1.20
N VAL A 178 7.34 3.38 0.19
CA VAL A 178 7.23 3.75 -1.24
C VAL A 178 5.81 4.17 -1.58
N TRP A 179 4.80 3.48 -1.04
CA TRP A 179 3.38 3.82 -1.08
C TRP A 179 3.13 5.24 -0.56
N ARG A 180 3.45 5.50 0.72
CA ARG A 180 3.28 6.82 1.36
C ARG A 180 3.97 7.95 0.57
N LYS A 181 5.15 7.68 0.00
CA LYS A 181 5.89 8.66 -0.80
C LYS A 181 5.17 9.09 -2.10
N GLN A 182 4.24 8.30 -2.63
CA GLN A 182 3.47 8.69 -3.80
C GLN A 182 2.52 9.85 -3.47
N PHE A 183 1.94 9.87 -2.27
CA PHE A 183 0.96 10.90 -1.89
C PHE A 183 1.56 12.30 -1.75
N ARG A 184 2.87 12.41 -1.46
CA ARG A 184 3.65 13.68 -1.53
C ARG A 184 3.57 14.39 -2.88
N ARG A 185 3.19 13.66 -3.93
CA ARG A 185 3.15 14.13 -5.32
C ARG A 185 1.76 14.59 -5.74
N LEU A 186 0.70 14.27 -4.98
CA LEU A 186 -0.68 14.57 -5.35
C LEU A 186 -0.87 16.07 -5.55
N GLY A 187 -0.58 16.90 -4.55
CA GLY A 187 -0.66 18.36 -4.70
C GLY A 187 0.41 19.00 -5.59
N LYS A 188 1.22 18.24 -6.35
CA LYS A 188 2.38 18.76 -7.11
C LYS A 188 2.35 18.46 -8.61
N LYS A 189 1.21 18.04 -9.18
CA LYS A 189 1.04 17.70 -10.61
C LYS A 189 2.19 16.83 -11.15
N LYS A 190 2.60 15.81 -10.39
CA LYS A 190 3.68 14.89 -10.74
C LYS A 190 3.10 13.52 -11.08
N ARG A 191 3.77 12.80 -12.00
CA ARG A 191 3.41 11.40 -12.27
C ARG A 191 3.51 10.59 -10.97
N LEU A 192 2.39 9.99 -10.64
CA LEU A 192 2.26 9.02 -9.57
C LEU A 192 2.64 7.65 -10.09
N TRP A 193 2.84 6.73 -9.13
CA TRP A 193 3.19 5.35 -9.39
C TRP A 193 4.57 5.25 -10.06
N GLY A 194 5.37 4.26 -9.68
CA GLY A 194 6.72 4.10 -10.22
C GLY A 194 6.74 3.57 -11.65
N ILE A 195 5.76 3.90 -12.50
CA ILE A 195 5.43 3.16 -13.72
C ILE A 195 6.61 3.15 -14.70
N SER A 196 6.90 1.99 -15.27
CA SER A 196 7.96 1.79 -16.28
C SER A 196 7.47 0.97 -17.47
N GLY A 197 8.34 0.78 -18.47
CA GLY A 197 8.07 -0.08 -19.63
C GLY A 197 6.87 0.38 -20.47
N ASP A 198 6.11 -0.60 -20.97
CA ASP A 198 4.97 -0.37 -21.87
C ASP A 198 3.83 0.38 -21.20
N ILE A 199 3.59 0.12 -19.92
CA ILE A 199 2.57 0.82 -19.14
C ILE A 199 2.92 2.31 -19.03
N ARG A 200 4.21 2.65 -18.87
CA ARG A 200 4.67 4.05 -18.85
C ARG A 200 4.44 4.74 -20.20
N ARG A 201 4.52 3.99 -21.31
CA ARG A 201 4.23 4.49 -22.66
C ARG A 201 2.73 4.69 -22.87
N ALA A 202 1.90 3.83 -22.28
CA ALA A 202 0.44 3.89 -22.36
C ALA A 202 -0.14 5.02 -21.49
N ILE A 203 0.36 5.20 -20.26
CA ILE A 203 -0.08 6.27 -19.35
C ILE A 203 0.65 7.57 -19.71
N ARG A 204 -0.05 8.41 -20.48
CA ARG A 204 0.48 9.68 -21.00
C ARG A 204 0.25 10.86 -20.06
N THR A 205 -0.78 10.77 -19.23
CA THR A 205 -1.16 11.81 -18.26
C THR A 205 -0.29 11.75 -17.00
N LYS A 206 -0.43 12.76 -16.15
CA LYS A 206 0.18 12.77 -14.82
C LYS A 206 -0.78 12.27 -13.73
N ASN A 207 -2.08 12.28 -14.01
CA ASN A 207 -3.12 11.74 -13.15
C ASN A 207 -3.29 10.25 -13.44
N THR A 208 -2.87 9.40 -12.52
CA THR A 208 -3.02 7.95 -12.66
C THR A 208 -4.33 7.41 -12.07
N PHE A 209 -5.16 8.28 -11.49
CA PHE A 209 -6.46 7.90 -10.94
C PHE A 209 -7.60 8.03 -11.93
N GLY A 210 -7.37 8.62 -13.12
CA GLY A 210 -8.37 8.66 -14.18
C GLY A 210 -8.83 7.26 -14.59
N VAL A 211 -10.10 7.17 -15.01
CA VAL A 211 -10.76 5.91 -15.40
C VAL A 211 -9.93 5.13 -16.44
N GLN A 212 -9.36 5.83 -17.43
CA GLN A 212 -8.55 5.20 -18.48
C GLN A 212 -7.24 4.64 -17.91
N GLU A 213 -6.51 5.40 -17.10
CA GLU A 213 -5.26 4.97 -16.47
C GLU A 213 -5.49 3.80 -15.52
N GLN A 214 -6.54 3.85 -14.70
CA GLN A 214 -6.92 2.77 -13.80
C GLN A 214 -7.28 1.49 -14.57
N SER A 215 -7.97 1.61 -15.71
CA SER A 215 -8.24 0.47 -16.61
C SER A 215 -6.95 -0.16 -17.16
N LEU A 216 -5.97 0.65 -17.58
CA LEU A 216 -4.68 0.16 -18.06
C LEU A 216 -3.89 -0.55 -16.95
N LEU A 217 -3.89 0.00 -15.73
CA LEU A 217 -3.24 -0.63 -14.58
C LEU A 217 -3.90 -1.97 -14.22
N ARG A 218 -5.23 -2.03 -14.24
CA ARG A 218 -6.01 -3.26 -14.02
C ARG A 218 -5.64 -4.34 -15.04
N GLN A 219 -5.58 -4.00 -16.32
CA GLN A 219 -5.19 -4.93 -17.38
C GLN A 219 -3.78 -5.47 -17.16
N ALA A 220 -2.83 -4.59 -16.84
CA ALA A 220 -1.45 -4.98 -16.55
C ALA A 220 -1.36 -5.93 -15.34
N ARG A 221 -2.09 -5.64 -14.27
CA ARG A 221 -2.17 -6.50 -13.08
C ARG A 221 -2.72 -7.88 -13.44
N LEU A 222 -3.85 -7.95 -14.14
CA LEU A 222 -4.48 -9.21 -14.54
C LEU A 222 -3.58 -10.05 -15.45
N ALA A 223 -2.88 -9.42 -16.40
CA ALA A 223 -1.90 -10.09 -17.24
C ALA A 223 -0.72 -10.66 -16.43
N GLY A 224 -0.25 -9.89 -15.43
CA GLY A 224 0.77 -10.34 -14.49
C GLY A 224 0.31 -11.54 -13.66
N VAL A 225 -0.92 -11.51 -13.13
CA VAL A 225 -1.52 -12.61 -12.36
C VAL A 225 -1.62 -13.86 -13.21
N LYS A 226 -2.13 -13.75 -14.44
CA LYS A 226 -2.24 -14.87 -15.37
C LYS A 226 -0.87 -15.50 -15.65
N THR A 227 0.12 -14.68 -15.98
CA THR A 227 1.49 -15.14 -16.27
C THR A 227 2.13 -15.83 -15.07
N ALA A 228 1.99 -15.25 -13.87
CA ALA A 228 2.52 -15.84 -12.63
C ALA A 228 1.82 -17.16 -12.29
N THR A 229 0.51 -17.24 -12.52
CA THR A 229 -0.29 -18.44 -12.35
C THR A 229 0.23 -19.52 -13.29
N GLU A 230 0.24 -19.28 -14.60
CA GLU A 230 0.76 -20.23 -15.60
C GLU A 230 2.17 -20.73 -15.27
N ARG A 231 3.05 -19.84 -14.79
CA ARG A 231 4.39 -20.23 -14.32
C ARG A 231 4.34 -21.18 -13.13
N LYS A 232 3.52 -20.92 -12.11
CA LYS A 232 3.34 -21.82 -10.96
C LYS A 232 2.80 -23.18 -11.40
N TRP A 233 1.84 -23.22 -12.34
CA TRP A 233 1.32 -24.48 -12.90
C TRP A 233 2.41 -25.25 -13.65
N LYS A 234 3.23 -24.60 -14.48
CA LYS A 234 4.37 -25.23 -15.16
C LYS A 234 5.43 -25.74 -14.19
N GLU A 235 5.75 -24.98 -13.15
CA GLU A 235 6.71 -25.39 -12.11
C GLU A 235 6.16 -26.58 -11.30
N ALA A 236 4.85 -26.59 -10.99
CA ALA A 236 4.20 -27.71 -10.29
C ALA A 236 4.14 -28.97 -11.16
N ALA A 237 3.77 -28.84 -12.45
CA ALA A 237 3.77 -29.94 -13.41
C ALA A 237 5.18 -30.50 -13.59
N SER A 238 6.18 -29.63 -13.83
CA SER A 238 7.58 -30.07 -13.92
C SER A 238 8.08 -30.72 -12.64
N ARG A 239 7.68 -30.22 -11.47
CA ARG A 239 8.02 -30.87 -10.19
C ARG A 239 7.40 -32.26 -10.12
N SER A 240 6.13 -32.42 -10.49
CA SER A 240 5.42 -33.70 -10.53
C SER A 240 6.06 -34.68 -11.52
N ASP A 241 6.38 -34.23 -12.74
CA ASP A 241 7.01 -35.05 -13.78
C ASP A 241 8.39 -35.56 -13.37
N ASN A 242 9.09 -34.81 -12.51
CA ASN A 242 10.39 -35.16 -11.97
C ASN A 242 10.32 -36.09 -10.75
N LEU A 243 9.13 -36.42 -10.23
CA LEU A 243 8.96 -37.34 -9.10
C LEU A 243 8.79 -38.78 -9.56
N CYS A 244 9.21 -39.71 -8.72
CA CYS A 244 9.11 -41.14 -8.96
C CYS A 244 7.64 -41.59 -9.06
N ASN A 245 7.35 -42.43 -10.06
CA ASN A 245 5.99 -42.97 -10.29
C ASN A 245 5.56 -44.07 -9.30
N HIS A 246 6.38 -44.40 -8.29
CA HIS A 246 6.02 -45.41 -7.30
C HIS A 246 4.96 -44.90 -6.33
N VAL A 247 3.95 -45.73 -6.08
CA VAL A 247 2.92 -45.52 -5.07
C VAL A 247 3.13 -46.55 -3.96
N ASP A 248 3.36 -46.09 -2.74
CA ASP A 248 3.52 -46.97 -1.58
C ASP A 248 2.18 -47.61 -1.16
N ASP A 249 2.24 -48.67 -0.34
CA ASP A 249 1.07 -49.49 0.03
C ASP A 249 -0.06 -48.68 0.72
N ASN A 250 0.28 -47.51 1.28
CA ASN A 250 -0.67 -46.57 1.87
C ASN A 250 -1.33 -45.63 0.84
N GLY A 251 -1.07 -45.84 -0.45
CA GLY A 251 -1.59 -45.03 -1.55
C GLY A 251 -0.92 -43.66 -1.72
N LYS A 252 0.16 -43.38 -0.99
CA LYS A 252 0.94 -42.14 -1.19
C LYS A 252 1.89 -42.32 -2.37
N MET A 253 2.26 -41.21 -2.99
CA MET A 253 3.22 -41.20 -4.09
C MET A 253 4.61 -40.89 -3.53
N CYS A 254 5.61 -41.61 -4.02
CA CYS A 254 7.00 -41.41 -3.68
C CYS A 254 7.45 -39.97 -3.97
N ASP A 255 8.05 -39.30 -2.98
CA ASP A 255 8.53 -37.91 -3.07
C ASP A 255 9.99 -37.79 -3.55
N PHE A 256 10.64 -38.93 -3.83
CA PHE A 256 11.98 -38.94 -4.43
C PHE A 256 11.90 -38.58 -5.92
N ARG A 257 12.91 -37.84 -6.38
CA ARG A 257 13.06 -37.55 -7.81
C ARG A 257 13.41 -38.81 -8.62
N LYS A 258 12.95 -38.84 -9.87
CA LYS A 258 13.37 -39.80 -10.90
C LYS A 258 14.90 -39.83 -11.03
N SER A 259 15.47 -41.01 -11.24
CA SER A 259 16.92 -41.16 -11.34
C SER A 259 17.43 -40.67 -12.69
N THR A 260 18.31 -39.66 -12.70
CA THR A 260 18.97 -39.17 -13.93
C THR A 260 20.21 -39.98 -14.32
N LYS A 261 20.62 -40.95 -13.49
CA LYS A 261 21.85 -41.73 -13.65
C LYS A 261 21.60 -43.25 -13.78
N SER A 262 20.35 -43.70 -13.72
CA SER A 262 20.02 -45.12 -13.89
C SER A 262 20.07 -45.50 -15.36
N THR A 263 20.60 -46.69 -15.66
CA THR A 263 20.48 -47.34 -16.98
C THR A 263 19.17 -48.13 -17.13
N HIS A 264 18.38 -48.25 -16.07
CA HIS A 264 17.04 -48.86 -16.06
C HIS A 264 15.94 -47.79 -16.16
N ASP A 265 14.70 -48.12 -15.80
CA ASP A 265 13.52 -47.28 -16.00
C ASP A 265 13.67 -45.88 -15.37
N GLN A 266 13.59 -44.85 -16.22
CA GLN A 266 13.73 -43.46 -15.85
C GLN A 266 12.50 -42.92 -15.12
N ASP A 267 11.39 -43.65 -15.09
CA ASP A 267 10.17 -43.24 -14.39
C ASP A 267 10.24 -43.47 -12.87
N TYR A 268 11.29 -44.14 -12.38
CA TYR A 268 11.45 -44.47 -10.97
C TYR A 268 12.71 -43.85 -10.35
N CYS A 269 12.69 -43.63 -9.04
CA CYS A 269 13.89 -43.26 -8.29
C CYS A 269 14.80 -44.48 -8.10
N TYR A 270 16.01 -44.26 -7.61
CA TYR A 270 16.98 -45.33 -7.37
C TYR A 270 16.49 -46.43 -6.39
N LYS A 271 15.52 -46.12 -5.53
CA LYS A 271 14.96 -47.09 -4.56
C LYS A 271 13.88 -48.00 -5.14
N HIS A 272 13.14 -47.51 -6.14
CA HIS A 272 12.00 -48.20 -6.73
C HIS A 272 12.29 -48.68 -8.15
N GLN A 273 13.55 -48.92 -8.46
CA GLN A 273 13.92 -49.48 -9.76
C GLN A 273 13.30 -50.88 -9.91
N PRO A 274 12.60 -51.15 -11.03
CA PRO A 274 12.16 -52.49 -11.36
C PRO A 274 13.37 -53.45 -11.42
N LYS A 275 13.19 -54.68 -10.94
CA LYS A 275 14.22 -55.73 -11.01
C LYS A 275 14.36 -56.30 -12.40
#